data_AF-A0A0M3KG43-F1
#
_entry.id   AF-A0A0M3KG43-F1
#
_cell.length_a   1.000
_cell.length_b   1.000
_cell.length_c   1.000
_cell.angle_alpha   90.00
_cell.angle_beta   90.00
_cell.angle_gamma   90.00
#
_symmetry.space_group_name_H-M   'P 1'
#
loop_
_entity.id
_entity.type
_entity.pdbx_description
1 polymer ?
#
loop_
_entity_poly.entity_id
_entity_poly.type
_entity_poly.pdbx_seq_one_letter_code
_entity_poly.pdbx_strand_id
1 'polypeptide(L)'
;LCYRMTPSNKAEIVKLVKKSLKGKVLAIGDGANDVPMIQCADNESCSLLIQMFKAVMASDFAIARFRFLRTLLMVHGHWCYDRLARTFLYFLYKNAVMSE
;
A
#
# COMPACT_ATOMS: atom_id res chain seq x y z
N LEU A 1 -11.92 8.23 -14.90
CA LEU A 1 -12.38 9.49 -14.27
C LEU A 1 -13.71 9.22 -13.58
N CYS A 2 -13.91 9.74 -12.38
CA CYS A 2 -14.95 9.30 -11.45
C CYS A 2 -15.40 10.52 -10.64
N TYR A 3 -16.71 10.80 -10.54
CA TYR A 3 -17.23 12.04 -9.94
C TYR A 3 -18.38 11.74 -8.96
N ARG A 4 -18.56 12.60 -7.94
CA ARG A 4 -19.62 12.50 -6.90
C ARG A 4 -19.71 11.13 -6.22
N MET A 5 -18.57 10.52 -5.92
CA MET A 5 -18.56 9.25 -5.21
C MET A 5 -18.58 9.41 -3.70
N THR A 6 -19.34 8.53 -3.05
CA THR A 6 -19.27 8.34 -1.60
C THR A 6 -17.96 7.64 -1.22
N PRO A 7 -17.47 7.80 0.03
CA PRO A 7 -16.27 7.12 0.52
C PRO A 7 -16.30 5.59 0.31
N SER A 8 -17.48 4.97 0.50
CA SER A 8 -17.67 3.53 0.29
C SER A 8 -17.48 3.12 -1.17
N ASN A 9 -18.01 3.89 -2.12
CA ASN A 9 -17.89 3.57 -3.55
C ASN A 9 -16.43 3.66 -4.01
N LYS A 10 -15.66 4.63 -3.49
CA LYS A 10 -14.22 4.73 -3.77
C LYS A 10 -13.46 3.47 -3.33
N ALA A 11 -13.76 2.98 -2.12
CA ALA A 11 -13.14 1.77 -1.58
C ALA A 11 -13.50 0.50 -2.36
N GLU A 12 -14.76 0.39 -2.80
CA GLU A 12 -15.23 -0.74 -3.59
C GLU A 12 -14.53 -0.83 -4.95
N ILE A 13 -14.32 0.30 -5.63
CA ILE A 13 -13.56 0.35 -6.88
C ILE A 13 -12.13 -0.14 -6.67
N VAL A 14 -11.45 0.31 -5.62
CA VAL A 14 -10.10 -0.16 -5.30
C VAL A 14 -10.08 -1.67 -5.08
N LYS A 15 -11.06 -2.20 -4.34
CA LYS A 15 -11.20 -3.64 -4.09
C LYS A 15 -11.44 -4.44 -5.38
N LEU A 16 -12.26 -3.92 -6.29
CA LEU A 16 -12.51 -4.52 -7.60
C LEU A 16 -11.24 -4.53 -8.45
N VAL A 17 -10.54 -3.40 -8.57
CA VAL A 17 -9.29 -3.30 -9.34
C VAL A 17 -8.22 -4.24 -8.77
N LYS A 18 -8.08 -4.31 -7.44
CA LYS A 18 -7.13 -5.21 -6.78
C LYS A 18 -7.41 -6.69 -7.12
N LYS A 19 -8.68 -7.09 -7.11
CA LYS A 19 -9.10 -8.45 -7.51
C LYS A 19 -8.84 -8.73 -8.98
N SER A 20 -9.08 -7.77 -9.86
CA SER A 20 -8.95 -7.96 -11.31
C SER A 20 -7.51 -7.93 -11.80
N LEU A 21 -6.67 -7.04 -11.26
CA LEU A 21 -5.33 -6.79 -11.79
C LEU A 21 -4.24 -7.73 -11.24
N LYS A 22 -4.53 -8.52 -10.18
CA LYS A 22 -3.56 -9.39 -9.45
C LYS A 22 -2.22 -8.70 -9.14
N GLY A 23 -2.22 -7.38 -9.01
CA GLY A 23 -1.04 -6.55 -8.83
C GLY A 23 -1.17 -5.66 -7.59
N LYS A 24 -0.11 -4.90 -7.29
CA LYS A 24 -0.13 -3.90 -6.21
C LYS A 24 -0.92 -2.68 -6.67
N VAL A 25 -1.87 -2.25 -5.85
CA VAL A 25 -2.68 -1.04 -6.06
C VAL A 25 -2.24 -0.01 -5.04
N LEU A 26 -1.96 1.21 -5.49
CA LEU A 26 -1.64 2.35 -4.63
C LEU A 26 -2.82 3.32 -4.62
N ALA A 27 -3.38 3.61 -3.45
CA ALA A 27 -4.40 4.64 -3.27
C ALA A 27 -3.78 5.85 -2.55
N ILE A 28 -4.15 7.05 -2.99
CA ILE A 28 -3.66 8.31 -2.45
C ILE A 28 -4.86 9.21 -2.24
N GLY A 29 -4.94 9.83 -1.07
CA GLY A 29 -5.99 10.77 -0.70
C GLY A 29 -5.47 11.81 0.28
N ASP A 30 -6.18 12.92 0.37
CA ASP A 30 -5.80 14.09 1.18
C ASP A 30 -6.70 14.27 2.42
N GLY A 31 -7.90 13.68 2.42
CA GLY A 31 -8.89 13.87 3.47
C GLY A 31 -9.50 12.59 4.04
N ALA A 32 -10.31 12.76 5.09
CA ALA A 32 -11.00 11.66 5.78
C ALA A 32 -11.90 10.81 4.86
N ASN A 33 -12.40 11.41 3.77
CA ASN A 33 -13.22 10.74 2.77
C ASN A 33 -12.46 9.68 1.95
N ASP A 34 -11.12 9.73 1.95
CA ASP A 34 -10.27 8.80 1.21
C ASP A 34 -9.65 7.73 2.11
N VAL A 35 -9.80 7.83 3.44
CA VAL A 35 -9.34 6.81 4.39
C VAL A 35 -9.83 5.40 4.05
N PRO A 36 -11.12 5.14 3.76
CA PRO A 36 -11.56 3.78 3.42
C PRO A 36 -10.97 3.29 2.09
N MET A 37 -10.70 4.20 1.14
CA MET A 37 -10.04 3.89 -0.13
C MET A 37 -8.57 3.51 0.08
N ILE A 38 -7.85 4.26 0.93
CA ILE A 38 -6.44 4.00 1.27
C ILE A 38 -6.31 2.65 1.98
N GLN A 39 -7.15 2.40 3.00
CA GLN A 39 -7.10 1.15 3.77
C GLN A 39 -7.36 -0.12 2.94
N CYS A 40 -8.30 -0.08 1.98
CA CYS A 40 -8.57 -1.23 1.12
C CYS A 40 -7.49 -1.42 0.03
N ALA A 41 -6.64 -0.42 -0.26
CA ALA A 41 -5.51 -0.59 -1.17
C ALA A 41 -4.39 -1.39 -0.52
N ASP A 42 -4.07 -1.08 0.74
CA ASP A 42 -2.97 -1.72 1.48
C ASP A 42 -3.32 -3.16 1.86
N ASN A 43 -4.47 -3.39 2.53
CA ASN A 43 -4.83 -4.73 3.04
C ASN A 43 -5.76 -5.51 2.09
N GLU A 44 -5.61 -6.83 2.04
CA GLU A 44 -6.44 -7.72 1.18
C GLU A 44 -7.82 -8.02 1.79
N SER A 45 -7.98 -7.90 3.12
CA SER A 45 -9.20 -8.25 3.85
C SER A 45 -9.99 -7.02 4.29
N CYS A 46 -10.67 -6.34 3.37
CA CYS A 46 -11.68 -5.32 3.74
C CYS A 46 -12.99 -6.04 4.12
N SER A 47 -13.10 -6.46 5.39
CA SER A 47 -14.34 -6.96 6.02
C SER A 47 -14.65 -6.15 7.28
N LEU A 48 -15.33 -5.00 7.10
CA LEU A 48 -16.27 -4.31 8.02
C LEU A 48 -15.98 -4.18 9.54
N LEU A 49 -14.80 -4.54 10.05
CA LEU A 49 -14.47 -4.47 11.48
C LEU A 49 -13.34 -3.47 11.71
N ILE A 50 -13.50 -2.68 12.77
CA ILE A 50 -12.58 -1.63 13.27
C ILE A 50 -12.80 -0.26 12.62
N GLN A 51 -14.06 0.15 12.64
CA GLN A 51 -14.46 1.50 13.03
C GLN A 51 -13.48 2.13 14.05
N MET A 52 -13.03 3.36 13.78
CA MET A 52 -12.66 4.39 14.77
C MET A 52 -11.19 4.60 15.22
N PHE A 53 -10.16 3.99 14.64
CA PHE A 53 -8.78 4.41 14.97
C PHE A 53 -7.89 4.57 13.74
N LYS A 54 -7.30 5.77 13.64
CA LYS A 54 -6.09 6.10 12.86
C LYS A 54 -6.28 6.49 11.40
N ALA A 55 -6.89 7.64 11.14
CA ALA A 55 -6.69 8.36 9.87
C ALA A 55 -5.23 8.87 9.69
N VAL A 56 -4.44 8.96 10.78
CA VAL A 56 -3.01 9.34 10.75
C VAL A 56 -2.07 8.11 10.75
N MET A 57 -2.58 6.92 11.02
CA MET A 57 -1.83 5.65 10.88
C MET A 57 -2.52 4.67 9.91
N ALA A 58 -3.23 5.21 8.92
CA ALA A 58 -3.85 4.44 7.85
C ALA A 58 -3.03 4.47 6.54
N SER A 59 -1.93 5.23 6.50
CA SER A 59 -1.03 5.31 5.36
C SER A 59 0.38 4.96 5.80
N ASP A 60 1.04 4.03 5.12
CA ASP A 60 2.43 3.65 5.42
C ASP A 60 3.41 4.82 5.21
N PHE A 61 3.03 5.82 4.40
CA PHE A 61 3.84 7.00 4.11
C PHE A 61 2.99 8.27 4.02
N ALA A 62 3.36 9.30 4.79
CA ALA A 62 2.78 10.64 4.68
C ALA A 62 3.74 11.58 3.94
N ILE A 63 3.25 12.23 2.89
CA ILE A 63 4.05 13.12 2.03
C ILE A 63 3.37 14.49 1.96
N ALA A 64 4.13 15.57 2.17
CA ALA A 64 3.58 16.93 2.19
C ALA A 64 3.06 17.44 0.82
N ARG A 65 3.62 16.95 -0.29
CA ARG A 65 3.24 17.36 -1.65
C ARG A 65 3.33 16.20 -2.63
N PHE A 66 2.40 16.15 -3.58
CA PHE A 66 2.33 15.09 -4.60
C PHE A 66 3.61 14.97 -5.45
N ARG A 67 4.38 16.04 -5.65
CA ARG A 67 5.66 16.00 -6.39
C ARG A 67 6.67 15.01 -5.80
N PHE A 68 6.67 14.82 -4.48
CA PHE A 68 7.61 13.92 -3.82
C PHE A 68 7.23 12.43 -3.99
N LEU A 69 5.99 12.13 -4.38
CA LEU A 69 5.54 10.76 -4.64
C LEU A 69 6.41 10.07 -5.70
N ARG A 70 6.81 10.81 -6.74
CA ARG A 70 7.68 10.29 -7.80
C ARG A 70 9.02 9.81 -7.22
N THR A 71 9.65 10.62 -6.38
CA THR A 71 10.94 10.28 -5.76
C THR A 71 10.79 9.15 -4.74
N LEU A 72 9.69 9.13 -4.00
CA LEU A 72 9.40 8.05 -3.05
C LEU A 72 9.27 6.70 -3.79
N LEU A 73 8.41 6.61 -4.80
CA LEU A 73 8.16 5.35 -5.50
C LEU A 73 9.36 4.90 -6.34
N MET A 74 9.95 5.80 -7.13
CA MET A 74 10.98 5.42 -8.10
C MET A 74 12.34 5.19 -7.46
N VAL A 75 12.75 6.03 -6.50
CA VAL A 75 14.07 5.91 -5.86
C VAL A 75 13.98 5.01 -4.64
N HIS A 76 13.14 5.39 -3.67
CA HIS A 76 13.08 4.68 -2.39
C HIS A 76 12.39 3.32 -2.54
N GLY A 77 11.33 3.24 -3.35
CA GLY A 77 10.66 1.98 -3.65
C GLY A 77 11.58 0.97 -4.34
N HIS A 78 12.31 1.38 -5.38
CA HIS A 78 13.26 0.51 -6.08
C HIS A 78 14.39 0.04 -5.16
N TRP A 79 15.02 0.96 -4.42
CA TRP A 79 16.11 0.62 -3.50
C TRP A 79 15.66 -0.26 -2.34
N CYS A 80 14.47 -0.03 -1.79
CA CYS A 80 13.91 -0.88 -0.74
C CYS A 80 13.67 -2.30 -1.26
N TYR A 81 13.10 -2.42 -2.47
CA TYR A 81 12.84 -3.71 -3.10
C TYR A 81 14.14 -4.51 -3.36
N ASP A 82 15.16 -3.89 -3.95
CA ASP A 82 16.44 -4.55 -4.23
C ASP A 82 17.16 -4.98 -2.94
N ARG A 83 17.19 -4.10 -1.92
CA ARG A 83 17.80 -4.44 -0.62
C ARG A 83 17.09 -5.59 0.08
N LEU A 84 15.76 -5.59 0.06
CA LEU A 84 14.98 -6.65 0.71
C LEU A 84 15.17 -7.99 0.01
N ALA A 85 15.18 -8.01 -1.33
CA ALA A 85 15.44 -9.21 -2.11
C ALA A 85 16.84 -9.79 -1.82
N ARG A 86 17.88 -8.95 -1.83
CA ARG A 86 19.26 -9.37 -1.51
C ARG A 86 19.40 -9.90 -0.08
N THR A 87 18.79 -9.22 0.88
CA THR A 87 18.83 -9.63 2.29
C THR A 87 18.14 -10.97 2.48
N PHE A 88 16.99 -11.18 1.81
CA PHE A 88 16.26 -12.44 1.87
C PHE A 88 17.06 -13.60 1.25
N LEU A 89 17.66 -13.39 0.07
CA LEU A 89 18.52 -14.39 -0.57
C LEU A 89 19.75 -14.72 0.28
N TYR A 90 20.39 -13.71 0.86
CA TYR A 90 21.53 -13.90 1.75
C TYR A 90 21.14 -14.66 3.02
N PHE A 91 19.97 -14.36 3.60
CA PHE A 91 19.44 -15.09 4.74
C PHE A 91 19.25 -16.57 4.40
N LEU A 92 18.62 -16.89 3.26
CA LEU A 92 18.45 -18.28 2.83
C LEU A 92 19.79 -18.99 2.61
N TYR A 93 20.74 -18.34 1.91
CA TYR A 93 22.07 -18.88 1.66
C TYR A 93 22.82 -19.17 2.97
N LYS A 94 22.86 -18.20 3.88
CA LYS A 94 23.57 -18.34 5.16
C LYS A 94 22.98 -19.47 6.02
N ASN A 95 21.64 -19.56 6.08
CA ASN A 95 21.00 -20.63 6.86
C ASN A 95 21.25 -22.01 6.24
N ALA A 96 21.24 -22.14 4.90
CA ALA A 96 21.53 -23.40 4.23
C ALA A 96 22.97 -23.89 4.47
N VAL A 97 23.95 -22.98 4.41
CA VAL A 97 25.36 -23.32 4.66
C VAL A 97 25.63 -23.64 6.13
N MET A 98 24.89 -23.02 7.06
CA MET A 98 25.03 -23.28 8.51
C MET A 98 24.27 -24.53 8.98
N SER A 99 23.36 -25.07 8.15
CA SER A 99 22.59 -26.28 8.46
C SER A 99 23.27 -27.59 8.04
N GLU A 100 24.46 -27.52 7.43
CA GLU A 100 25.39 -28.64 7.23
C GLU A 100 26.43 -28.68 8.36
#